data_AF-A0A498NQS9-F1
#
_entry.id   AF-A0A498NQS9-F1
#
_cell.length_a   1.000
_cell.length_b   1.000
_cell.length_c   1.000
_cell.angle_alpha   90.00
_cell.angle_beta   90.00
_cell.angle_gamma   90.00
#
_symmetry.space_group_name_H-M   'P 1'
#
loop_
_entity.id
_entity.type
_entity.pdbx_description
1 polymer ?
#
loop_
_entity_poly.entity_id
_entity_poly.type
_entity_poly.pdbx_seq_one_letter_code
_entity_poly.pdbx_strand_id
1 'polypeptide(L)'
;MLDTVVTTEQRSRKPVEEFCARLKKLFVMGIIAVMGHAALKEGAVGEAMVKKWQDRMEDVETRMKAAVDDCIQNFPLQAKTDVEHELLEHQANVDPEFTGFILDILAKKYYWVSWSVRVFNHSGIFFWNWLAGKKYHGSGGGGNFFDLLTPNNIRIVVSFSANPKPINKSQIVDQIEMQKLKGNMQSVAQTLYKTLPDTVVHAISCYKKVEEKNNFQPECFYFGRHKRAYLCIHSE
;
A
#
# COMPACT_ATOMS: atom_id res chain seq x y z
N MET A 1 2.45 -25.78 -6.34
CA MET A 1 3.33 -25.08 -7.29
C MET A 1 2.98 -23.60 -7.36
N LEU A 2 1.73 -23.22 -7.63
CA LEU A 2 1.31 -21.81 -7.58
C LEU A 2 1.50 -21.21 -6.17
N ASP A 3 1.09 -21.91 -5.11
CA ASP A 3 1.31 -21.47 -3.72
C ASP A 3 2.81 -21.35 -3.38
N THR A 4 3.63 -22.22 -3.97
CA THR A 4 5.09 -22.17 -3.84
C THR A 4 5.60 -20.86 -4.44
N VAL A 5 5.18 -20.51 -5.66
CA VAL A 5 5.55 -19.25 -6.32
C VAL A 5 5.08 -18.03 -5.53
N VAL A 6 3.82 -18.03 -5.07
CA VAL A 6 3.28 -16.94 -4.24
C VAL A 6 4.13 -16.73 -2.98
N THR A 7 4.55 -17.83 -2.34
CA THR A 7 5.38 -17.78 -1.13
C THR A 7 6.81 -17.34 -1.44
N THR A 8 7.46 -17.91 -2.45
CA THR A 8 8.85 -17.59 -2.81
C THR A 8 9.00 -16.16 -3.33
N GLU A 9 8.00 -15.67 -4.05
CA GLU A 9 7.96 -14.28 -4.55
C GLU A 9 7.41 -13.30 -3.50
N GLN A 10 7.26 -13.73 -2.24
CA GLN A 10 6.79 -12.91 -1.13
C GLN A 10 5.51 -12.12 -1.46
N ARG A 11 4.55 -12.81 -2.10
CA ARG A 11 3.26 -12.23 -2.54
C ARG A 11 3.41 -11.01 -3.45
N SER A 12 4.50 -10.92 -4.20
CA SER A 12 4.67 -9.92 -5.23
C SER A 12 3.77 -10.23 -6.42
N ARG A 13 2.80 -9.35 -6.66
CA ARG A 13 1.77 -9.53 -7.71
C ARG A 13 2.38 -9.74 -9.10
N LYS A 14 3.38 -8.95 -9.48
CA LYS A 14 3.94 -8.97 -10.85
C LYS A 14 4.60 -10.31 -11.19
N PRO A 15 5.54 -10.86 -10.38
CA PRO A 15 6.06 -12.21 -10.59
C PRO A 15 4.97 -13.30 -10.66
N VAL A 16 3.94 -13.20 -9.80
CA VAL A 16 2.83 -14.16 -9.79
C VAL A 16 2.01 -14.08 -11.09
N GLU A 17 1.68 -12.87 -11.56
CA GLU A 17 1.00 -12.64 -12.84
C GLU A 17 1.84 -13.15 -14.03
N GLU A 18 3.14 -12.87 -14.04
CA GLU A 18 4.06 -13.35 -15.08
C GLU A 18 4.15 -14.89 -15.11
N PHE A 19 4.21 -15.52 -13.94
CA PHE A 19 4.17 -16.98 -13.82
C PHE A 19 2.84 -17.54 -14.36
N CYS A 20 1.70 -16.94 -13.98
CA CYS A 20 0.39 -17.35 -14.47
C CYS A 20 0.31 -17.24 -15.99
N ALA A 21 0.78 -16.13 -16.58
CA ALA A 21 0.79 -15.94 -18.03
C ALA A 21 1.63 -16.99 -18.76
N ARG A 22 2.84 -17.30 -18.24
CA ARG A 22 3.71 -18.36 -18.78
C ARG A 22 3.05 -19.74 -18.69
N LEU A 23 2.40 -20.02 -17.56
CA LEU A 23 1.73 -21.29 -17.34
C LEU A 23 0.50 -21.46 -18.25
N LYS A 24 -0.30 -20.40 -18.45
CA LYS A 24 -1.39 -20.39 -19.45
C LYS A 24 -0.87 -20.71 -20.85
N LYS A 25 0.22 -20.06 -21.27
CA LYS A 25 0.85 -20.32 -22.58
C LYS A 25 1.27 -21.78 -22.72
N LEU A 26 1.91 -22.35 -21.69
CA LEU A 26 2.31 -23.77 -21.69
C LEU A 26 1.12 -24.71 -21.83
N PHE A 27 0.03 -24.47 -21.07
CA PHE A 27 -1.16 -25.30 -21.17
C PHE A 27 -1.82 -25.22 -22.54
N VAL A 28 -1.96 -24.02 -23.12
CA VAL A 28 -2.53 -23.86 -24.48
C VAL A 28 -1.72 -24.65 -25.52
N MET A 29 -0.39 -24.55 -25.49
CA MET A 29 0.47 -25.32 -26.40
C MET A 29 0.31 -26.84 -26.22
N GLY A 30 0.26 -27.32 -24.97
CA GLY A 30 0.05 -28.72 -24.67
C GLY A 30 -1.33 -29.24 -25.11
N ILE A 31 -2.37 -28.45 -24.89
CA ILE A 31 -3.75 -28.79 -25.30
C ILE A 31 -3.85 -28.87 -26.82
N ILE A 32 -3.27 -27.91 -27.55
CA ILE A 32 -3.22 -27.94 -29.02
C ILE A 32 -2.51 -29.21 -29.52
N ALA A 33 -1.38 -29.58 -28.92
CA ALA A 33 -0.66 -30.79 -29.30
C ALA A 33 -1.49 -32.06 -29.06
N VAL A 34 -2.17 -32.15 -27.92
CA VAL A 34 -3.06 -33.29 -27.59
C VAL A 34 -4.24 -33.36 -28.54
N MET A 35 -4.90 -32.22 -28.82
CA MET A 35 -6.02 -32.15 -29.77
C MET A 35 -5.57 -32.50 -31.19
N GLY A 36 -4.41 -32.01 -31.64
CA GLY A 36 -3.84 -32.33 -32.94
C GLY A 36 -3.52 -33.82 -33.08
N HIS A 37 -2.92 -34.44 -32.06
CA HIS A 37 -2.68 -35.89 -32.07
C HIS A 37 -3.99 -36.69 -32.13
N ALA A 38 -5.03 -36.29 -31.37
CA ALA A 38 -6.33 -36.94 -31.42
C ALA A 38 -6.97 -36.81 -32.81
N ALA A 39 -6.96 -35.63 -33.42
CA ALA A 39 -7.46 -35.41 -34.77
C ALA A 39 -6.75 -36.30 -35.82
N LEU A 40 -5.43 -36.47 -35.70
CA LEU A 40 -4.64 -37.29 -36.62
C LEU A 40 -4.90 -38.80 -36.46
N LYS A 41 -5.14 -39.28 -35.23
CA LYS A 41 -5.39 -40.71 -34.97
C LYS A 41 -6.85 -41.13 -35.10
N GLU A 42 -7.77 -40.29 -34.64
CA GLU A 42 -9.19 -40.60 -34.50
C GLU A 42 -10.05 -39.91 -35.58
N GLY A 43 -9.43 -39.07 -36.42
CA GLY A 43 -10.08 -38.36 -37.53
C GLY A 43 -10.87 -37.10 -37.11
N ALA A 44 -11.10 -36.90 -35.80
CA ALA A 44 -11.77 -35.72 -35.25
C ALA A 44 -11.36 -35.48 -33.79
N VAL A 45 -11.58 -34.26 -33.29
CA VAL A 45 -11.52 -33.96 -31.86
C VAL A 45 -12.93 -34.08 -31.28
N GLY A 46 -13.19 -35.11 -30.47
CA GLY A 46 -14.51 -35.31 -29.87
C GLY A 46 -14.89 -34.23 -28.85
N GLU A 47 -16.17 -33.87 -28.80
CA GLU A 47 -16.71 -32.86 -27.87
C GLU A 47 -16.37 -33.13 -26.40
N ALA A 48 -16.36 -34.41 -26.00
CA ALA A 48 -15.97 -34.81 -24.64
C ALA A 48 -14.53 -34.43 -24.30
N MET A 49 -13.61 -34.50 -25.28
CA MET A 49 -12.22 -34.07 -25.09
C MET A 49 -12.12 -32.56 -24.97
N VAL A 50 -12.85 -31.82 -25.82
CA VAL A 50 -12.91 -30.35 -25.76
C VAL A 50 -13.41 -29.90 -24.39
N LYS A 51 -14.57 -30.41 -23.97
CA LYS A 51 -15.17 -30.09 -22.67
C LYS A 51 -14.22 -30.41 -21.51
N LYS A 52 -13.61 -31.59 -21.50
CA LYS A 52 -12.64 -32.00 -20.46
C LYS A 52 -11.49 -31.01 -20.31
N TRP A 53 -10.92 -30.51 -21.40
CA TRP A 53 -9.79 -29.57 -21.34
C TRP A 53 -10.24 -28.15 -21.03
N GLN A 54 -11.44 -27.77 -21.47
CA GLN A 54 -12.08 -26.51 -21.08
C GLN A 54 -12.30 -26.45 -19.56
N ASP A 55 -12.96 -27.45 -18.97
CA ASP A 55 -13.24 -27.51 -17.53
C ASP A 55 -11.94 -27.46 -16.71
N ARG A 56 -10.88 -28.14 -17.18
CA ARG A 56 -9.56 -28.13 -16.53
C ARG A 56 -8.88 -26.76 -16.61
N MET A 57 -9.00 -26.08 -17.75
CA MET A 57 -8.45 -24.74 -17.87
C MET A 57 -9.18 -23.75 -16.99
N GLU A 58 -10.50 -23.85 -16.87
CA GLU A 58 -11.29 -23.00 -15.98
C GLU A 58 -10.87 -23.15 -14.50
N ASP A 59 -10.65 -24.38 -14.02
CA ASP A 59 -10.13 -24.64 -12.67
C ASP A 59 -8.73 -24.03 -12.48
N VAL A 60 -7.84 -24.19 -13.46
CA VAL A 60 -6.50 -23.57 -13.43
C VAL A 60 -6.59 -22.05 -13.37
N GLU A 61 -7.42 -21.44 -14.21
CA GLU A 61 -7.61 -19.98 -14.25
C GLU A 61 -8.21 -19.44 -12.95
N THR A 62 -9.14 -20.17 -12.37
CA THR A 62 -9.73 -19.84 -11.06
C THR A 62 -8.66 -19.81 -9.97
N ARG A 63 -7.77 -20.81 -9.93
CA ARG A 63 -6.66 -20.85 -8.96
C ARG A 63 -5.63 -19.75 -9.20
N MET A 64 -5.29 -19.48 -10.46
CA MET A 64 -4.42 -18.35 -10.84
C MET A 64 -4.99 -17.01 -10.37
N LYS A 65 -6.29 -16.79 -10.60
CA LYS A 65 -6.99 -15.60 -10.15
C LYS A 65 -6.95 -15.48 -8.63
N ALA A 66 -7.25 -16.56 -7.91
CA ALA A 66 -7.21 -16.58 -6.45
C ALA A 66 -5.82 -16.21 -5.90
N ALA A 67 -4.74 -16.69 -6.52
CA ALA A 67 -3.38 -16.34 -6.11
C ALA A 67 -3.03 -14.87 -6.35
N VAL A 68 -3.47 -14.28 -7.47
CA VAL A 68 -3.28 -12.85 -7.75
C VAL A 68 -4.12 -12.01 -6.79
N ASP A 69 -5.37 -12.41 -6.55
CA ASP A 69 -6.28 -11.74 -5.62
C ASP A 69 -5.72 -11.79 -4.18
N ASP A 70 -5.10 -12.90 -3.75
CA ASP A 70 -4.39 -13.00 -2.45
C ASP A 70 -3.27 -11.96 -2.31
N CYS A 71 -2.49 -11.75 -3.38
CA CYS A 71 -1.44 -10.73 -3.40
C CYS A 71 -2.02 -9.31 -3.26
N ILE A 72 -3.18 -9.06 -3.89
CA ILE A 72 -3.86 -7.75 -3.83
C ILE A 72 -4.54 -7.54 -2.48
N GLN A 73 -5.11 -8.55 -1.85
CA GLN A 73 -5.82 -8.38 -0.58
C GLN A 73 -4.85 -8.24 0.60
N ASN A 74 -3.71 -8.94 0.55
CA ASN A 74 -2.74 -8.97 1.65
C ASN A 74 -1.57 -8.00 1.47
N PHE A 75 -1.57 -7.17 0.42
CA PHE A 75 -0.48 -6.23 0.17
C PHE A 75 -0.19 -5.30 1.37
N PRO A 76 -1.17 -4.79 2.16
CA PRO A 76 -0.84 -3.88 3.26
C PRO A 76 0.00 -4.54 4.36
N LEU A 77 -0.33 -5.79 4.69
CA LEU A 77 0.41 -6.57 5.68
C LEU A 77 1.81 -6.89 5.15
N GLN A 78 1.91 -7.35 3.90
CA GLN A 78 3.19 -7.65 3.29
C GLN A 78 4.07 -6.40 3.15
N ALA A 79 3.50 -5.26 2.77
CA ALA A 79 4.21 -3.99 2.64
C ALA A 79 4.81 -3.54 3.97
N LYS A 80 4.07 -3.73 5.07
CA LYS A 80 4.59 -3.49 6.41
C LYS A 80 5.79 -4.40 6.72
N THR A 81 5.66 -5.71 6.47
CA THR A 81 6.74 -6.68 6.71
C THR A 81 7.98 -6.40 5.85
N ASP A 82 7.78 -5.99 4.59
CA ASP A 82 8.89 -5.63 3.70
C ASP A 82 9.64 -4.41 4.24
N VAL A 83 8.92 -3.37 4.68
CA VAL A 83 9.55 -2.21 5.33
C VAL A 83 10.27 -2.63 6.62
N GLU A 84 9.66 -3.46 7.47
CA GLU A 84 10.31 -3.98 8.68
C GLU A 84 11.61 -4.72 8.38
N HIS A 85 11.65 -5.52 7.31
CA HIS A 85 12.85 -6.25 6.88
C HIS A 85 13.96 -5.29 6.43
N GLU A 86 13.63 -4.27 5.63
CA GLU A 86 14.60 -3.29 5.14
C GLU A 86 15.24 -2.47 6.28
N LEU A 87 14.48 -2.26 7.36
CA LEU A 87 14.98 -1.59 8.58
C LEU A 87 15.97 -2.43 9.39
N LEU A 88 16.14 -3.73 9.10
CA LEU A 88 17.20 -4.55 9.70
C LEU A 88 18.58 -4.20 9.13
N GLU A 89 18.62 -3.77 7.87
CA GLU A 89 19.85 -3.49 7.14
C GLU A 89 20.16 -1.99 7.02
N HIS A 90 19.14 -1.14 7.16
CA HIS A 90 19.27 0.31 6.99
C HIS A 90 19.02 1.07 8.29
N GLN A 91 19.97 1.91 8.68
CA GLN A 91 19.80 2.79 9.82
C GLN A 91 18.75 3.86 9.51
N ALA A 92 17.66 3.88 10.27
CA ALA A 92 16.64 4.90 10.12
C ALA A 92 17.16 6.30 10.47
N ASN A 93 16.74 7.30 9.70
CA ASN A 93 17.03 8.71 9.95
C ASN A 93 15.85 9.59 9.51
N VAL A 94 15.73 10.78 10.10
CA VAL A 94 14.74 11.78 9.68
C VAL A 94 15.37 12.68 8.63
N ASP A 95 15.48 12.16 7.40
CA ASP A 95 15.97 12.89 6.24
C ASP A 95 15.25 12.47 4.92
N PRO A 96 15.40 13.26 3.84
CA PRO A 96 14.76 12.97 2.55
C PRO A 96 15.28 11.71 1.83
N GLU A 97 16.51 11.28 2.11
CA GLU A 97 17.11 10.09 1.48
C GLU A 97 16.47 8.83 2.05
N PHE A 98 16.44 8.69 3.37
CA PHE A 98 15.79 7.58 4.05
C PHE A 98 14.27 7.55 3.77
N THR A 99 13.60 8.70 3.82
CA THR A 99 12.17 8.79 3.51
C THR A 99 11.88 8.39 2.05
N GLY A 100 12.81 8.71 1.14
CA GLY A 100 12.72 8.33 -0.28
C GLY A 100 12.94 6.86 -0.51
N PHE A 101 13.94 6.28 0.15
CA PHE A 101 14.23 4.86 0.12
C PHE A 101 13.01 4.00 0.48
N ILE A 102 12.31 4.32 1.58
CA ILE A 102 11.09 3.62 1.97
C ILE A 102 9.99 3.74 0.89
N LEU A 103 9.81 4.94 0.33
CA LEU A 103 8.84 5.14 -0.75
C LEU A 103 9.20 4.32 -2.00
N ASP A 104 10.47 4.27 -2.38
CA ASP A 104 10.94 3.58 -3.58
C ASP A 104 10.73 2.06 -3.48
N ILE A 105 10.98 1.46 -2.31
CA ILE A 105 10.70 0.04 -2.05
C ILE A 105 9.21 -0.26 -2.28
N LEU A 106 8.36 0.54 -1.64
CA LEU A 106 6.91 0.39 -1.70
C LEU A 106 6.39 0.58 -3.13
N ALA A 107 6.78 1.67 -3.79
CA ALA A 107 6.35 1.99 -5.14
C ALA A 107 6.85 0.97 -6.18
N LYS A 108 8.04 0.39 -5.97
CA LYS A 108 8.60 -0.62 -6.89
C LYS A 108 7.86 -1.94 -6.80
N LYS A 109 7.60 -2.46 -5.59
CA LYS A 109 6.92 -3.76 -5.40
C LYS A 109 5.41 -3.65 -5.58
N TYR A 110 4.82 -2.57 -5.11
CA TYR A 110 3.38 -2.30 -5.13
C TYR A 110 3.03 -1.14 -6.06
N TYR A 111 3.46 -1.26 -7.33
CA TYR A 111 3.36 -0.22 -8.34
C TYR A 111 1.93 0.29 -8.63
N TRP A 112 0.91 -0.50 -8.27
CA TRP A 112 -0.51 -0.15 -8.45
C TRP A 112 -1.10 0.63 -7.27
N VAL A 113 -0.29 0.98 -6.26
CA VAL A 113 -0.72 1.65 -5.04
C VAL A 113 -0.04 3.01 -4.95
N SER A 114 -0.80 4.02 -4.55
CA SER A 114 -0.25 5.32 -4.13
C SER A 114 0.09 5.30 -2.65
N TRP A 115 1.24 5.85 -2.29
CA TRP A 115 1.90 5.76 -1.00
C TRP A 115 2.27 7.16 -0.51
N SER A 116 2.14 7.37 0.80
CA SER A 116 2.70 8.51 1.51
C SER A 116 3.46 8.02 2.74
N VAL A 117 4.71 8.41 2.81
CA VAL A 117 5.65 8.05 3.87
C VAL A 117 5.96 9.30 4.68
N ARG A 118 5.81 9.22 6.00
CA ARG A 118 6.23 10.28 6.93
C ARG A 118 7.17 9.69 7.96
N VAL A 119 8.31 10.36 8.16
CA VAL A 119 9.34 9.94 9.11
C VAL A 119 9.59 11.07 10.12
N PHE A 120 9.58 10.76 11.41
CA PHE A 120 9.77 11.76 12.46
C PHE A 120 10.27 11.16 13.78
N ASN A 121 10.94 11.97 14.58
CA ASN A 121 11.49 11.53 15.86
C ASN A 121 10.38 11.27 16.90
N HIS A 122 10.31 10.04 17.41
CA HIS A 122 9.48 9.65 18.55
C HIS A 122 9.95 10.38 19.80
N SER A 123 11.26 10.35 20.08
CA SER A 123 11.90 11.10 21.17
C SER A 123 12.45 12.44 20.68
N GLY A 124 11.82 13.54 21.05
CA GLY A 124 12.41 14.89 20.98
C GLY A 124 13.21 15.23 22.25
N ILE A 125 13.84 16.41 22.26
CA ILE A 125 14.45 17.00 23.46
C ILE A 125 13.36 17.13 24.54
N PHE A 126 13.68 16.74 25.78
CA PHE A 126 12.75 16.58 26.91
C PHE A 126 11.65 17.66 27.03
N PHE A 127 12.01 18.93 26.80
CA PHE A 127 11.08 20.08 26.83
C PHE A 127 10.03 20.06 25.69
N TRP A 128 10.42 19.67 24.48
CA TRP A 128 9.52 19.63 23.32
C TRP A 128 8.61 18.41 23.34
N ASN A 129 9.04 17.28 23.92
CA ASN A 129 8.15 16.13 24.15
C ASN A 129 7.07 16.46 25.19
N TRP A 130 7.39 17.26 26.20
CA TRP A 130 6.38 17.75 27.12
C TRP A 130 5.38 18.67 26.39
N LEU A 131 5.86 19.67 25.63
CA LEU A 131 4.97 20.55 24.85
C LEU A 131 4.11 19.82 23.79
N ALA A 132 4.59 18.71 23.23
CA ALA A 132 3.85 17.90 22.27
C ALA A 132 2.78 16.99 22.91
N GLY A 133 2.92 16.68 24.20
CA GLY A 133 2.03 15.79 24.95
C GLY A 133 2.12 14.31 24.54
N LYS A 134 1.40 13.42 25.25
CA LYS A 134 1.46 11.96 25.05
C LYS A 134 0.88 11.46 23.70
N LYS A 135 0.08 12.28 23.00
CA LYS A 135 -0.56 11.95 21.70
C LYS A 135 -0.16 12.97 20.62
N TYR A 136 1.15 13.03 20.38
CA TYR A 136 1.78 14.01 19.49
C TYR A 136 1.65 13.67 17.99
N HIS A 137 1.08 12.53 17.65
CA HIS A 137 0.58 12.23 16.31
C HIS A 137 -0.69 11.37 16.42
N GLY A 138 -1.42 11.22 15.32
CA GLY A 138 -2.60 10.37 15.28
C GLY A 138 -3.31 10.42 13.93
N SER A 139 -4.08 9.38 13.63
CA SER A 139 -4.78 9.21 12.36
C SER A 139 -6.31 9.21 12.54
N GLY A 140 -7.03 9.73 11.56
CA GLY A 140 -8.46 9.60 11.36
C GLY A 140 -8.71 9.11 9.93
N GLY A 141 -9.80 8.38 9.71
CA GLY A 141 -10.04 7.68 8.44
C GLY A 141 -9.83 6.18 8.54
N GLY A 142 -10.09 5.49 7.43
CA GLY A 142 -10.00 4.05 7.26
C GLY A 142 -8.64 3.46 7.62
N GLY A 143 -8.56 2.13 7.68
CA GLY A 143 -7.37 1.35 8.07
C GLY A 143 -6.22 1.36 7.06
N ASN A 144 -6.18 2.32 6.12
CA ASN A 144 -5.23 2.35 5.01
C ASN A 144 -3.89 3.00 5.42
N PHE A 145 -3.37 2.57 6.57
CA PHE A 145 -2.07 2.98 7.08
C PHE A 145 -1.46 1.94 8.02
N PHE A 146 -0.15 2.01 8.19
CA PHE A 146 0.58 1.32 9.25
C PHE A 146 1.68 2.23 9.79
N ASP A 147 2.09 1.98 11.03
CA ASP A 147 3.21 2.66 11.66
C ASP A 147 4.24 1.68 12.24
N LEU A 148 5.48 2.15 12.28
CA LEU A 148 6.64 1.44 12.79
C LEU A 148 7.42 2.37 13.72
N LEU A 149 8.02 1.80 14.76
CA LEU A 149 8.94 2.49 15.66
C LEU A 149 10.27 1.75 15.64
N THR A 150 11.32 2.44 15.22
CA THR A 150 12.67 1.88 15.16
C THR A 150 13.36 1.89 16.54
N PRO A 151 14.42 1.09 16.74
CA PRO A 151 15.19 1.09 17.98
C PRO A 151 15.81 2.45 18.34
N ASN A 152 16.15 3.28 17.34
CA ASN A 152 16.66 4.64 17.54
C ASN A 152 15.55 5.70 17.70
N ASN A 153 14.34 5.29 18.07
CA ASN A 153 13.19 6.17 18.34
C ASN A 153 12.77 7.03 17.14
N ILE A 154 12.83 6.47 15.94
CA ILE A 154 12.27 7.10 14.74
C ILE A 154 10.95 6.41 14.41
N ARG A 155 9.91 7.22 14.23
CA ARG A 155 8.59 6.77 13.84
C ARG A 155 8.44 6.92 12.33
N ILE A 156 7.99 5.84 11.69
CA ILE A 156 7.68 5.78 10.27
C ILE A 156 6.18 5.53 10.18
N VAL A 157 5.46 6.37 9.45
CA VAL A 157 4.03 6.20 9.20
C VAL A 157 3.79 6.19 7.71
N VAL A 158 3.31 5.06 7.21
CA VAL A 158 2.98 4.84 5.81
C VAL A 158 1.46 4.79 5.69
N SER A 159 0.91 5.55 4.75
CA SER A 159 -0.51 5.44 4.38
C SER A 159 -0.63 5.34 2.86
N PHE A 160 -1.73 4.77 2.40
CA PHE A 160 -1.85 4.34 1.02
C PHE A 160 -3.27 4.44 0.48
N SER A 161 -3.40 4.39 -0.85
CA SER A 161 -4.66 4.19 -1.57
C SER A 161 -4.40 3.45 -2.87
N ALA A 162 -5.18 2.40 -3.14
CA ALA A 162 -5.09 1.63 -4.38
C ALA A 162 -5.87 2.26 -5.53
N ASN A 163 -6.76 3.23 -5.24
CA ASN A 163 -7.57 3.92 -6.24
C ASN A 163 -7.83 5.37 -5.81
N PRO A 164 -6.78 6.20 -5.78
CA PRO A 164 -6.89 7.54 -5.23
C PRO A 164 -7.83 8.42 -6.07
N LYS A 165 -8.64 9.23 -5.39
CA LYS A 165 -9.59 10.17 -6.00
C LYS A 165 -9.19 11.61 -5.67
N PRO A 166 -9.46 12.59 -6.55
CA PRO A 166 -9.21 13.99 -6.26
C PRO A 166 -9.91 14.43 -4.96
N ILE A 167 -9.19 15.15 -4.11
CA ILE A 167 -9.71 15.69 -2.85
C ILE A 167 -9.97 17.19 -2.97
N ASN A 168 -10.99 17.68 -2.25
CA ASN A 168 -11.32 19.09 -2.27
C ASN A 168 -10.37 19.89 -1.37
N LYS A 169 -9.29 20.42 -1.96
CA LYS A 169 -8.24 21.16 -1.22
C LYS A 169 -8.73 22.47 -0.61
N SER A 170 -9.67 23.18 -1.22
CA SER A 170 -10.21 24.40 -0.61
C SER A 170 -11.01 24.06 0.65
N GLN A 171 -11.85 23.03 0.59
CA GLN A 171 -12.57 22.53 1.76
C GLN A 171 -11.60 22.09 2.87
N ILE A 172 -10.48 21.44 2.54
CA ILE A 172 -9.45 21.08 3.52
C ILE A 172 -8.92 22.31 4.26
N VAL A 173 -8.55 23.36 3.52
CA VAL A 173 -8.04 24.61 4.09
C VAL A 173 -9.11 25.26 4.98
N ASP A 174 -10.35 25.37 4.50
CA ASP A 174 -11.47 25.92 5.26
C ASP A 174 -11.70 25.17 6.58
N GLN A 175 -11.69 23.82 6.54
CA GLN A 175 -11.87 23.00 7.73
C GLN A 175 -10.73 23.18 8.74
N ILE A 176 -9.49 23.30 8.27
CA ILE A 176 -8.32 23.54 9.13
C ILE A 176 -8.48 24.87 9.88
N GLU A 177 -8.91 25.92 9.19
CA GLU A 177 -9.14 27.25 9.77
C GLU A 177 -10.30 27.24 10.76
N MET A 178 -11.44 26.65 10.38
CA MET A 178 -12.63 26.55 11.23
C MET A 178 -12.36 25.79 12.53
N GLN A 179 -11.67 24.65 12.46
CA GLN A 179 -11.44 23.77 13.61
C GLN A 179 -10.30 24.26 14.52
N LYS A 180 -9.45 25.18 14.04
CA LYS A 180 -8.31 25.77 14.78
C LYS A 180 -7.33 24.75 15.36
N LEU A 181 -7.35 23.50 14.85
CA LEU A 181 -6.49 22.37 15.23
C LEU A 181 -6.32 22.24 16.76
N LYS A 182 -7.44 22.26 17.50
CA LYS A 182 -7.44 22.17 18.96
C LYS A 182 -7.30 20.72 19.45
N GLY A 183 -6.73 20.55 20.65
CA GLY A 183 -6.53 19.24 21.27
C GLY A 183 -5.20 18.58 20.89
N ASN A 184 -5.12 17.27 21.14
CA ASN A 184 -3.98 16.44 20.72
C ASN A 184 -4.14 16.00 19.26
N MET A 185 -3.07 15.49 18.63
CA MET A 185 -3.08 15.22 17.18
C MET A 185 -4.06 14.11 16.78
N GLN A 186 -4.29 13.13 17.65
CA GLN A 186 -5.35 12.13 17.42
C GLN A 186 -6.74 12.79 17.33
N SER A 187 -7.03 13.73 18.23
CA SER A 187 -8.30 14.48 18.20
C SER A 187 -8.41 15.35 16.96
N VAL A 188 -7.31 15.98 16.55
CA VAL A 188 -7.26 16.81 15.33
C VAL A 188 -7.58 15.95 14.10
N ALA A 189 -6.89 14.82 13.94
CA ALA A 189 -7.09 13.92 12.81
C ALA A 189 -8.53 13.38 12.75
N GLN A 190 -9.10 12.97 13.89
CA GLN A 190 -10.48 12.49 13.96
C GLN A 190 -11.52 13.57 13.64
N THR A 191 -11.28 14.82 14.05
CA THR A 191 -12.22 15.92 13.79
C THR A 191 -12.22 16.30 12.32
N LEU A 192 -11.04 16.38 11.70
CA LEU A 192 -10.89 16.63 10.27
C LEU A 192 -11.52 15.52 9.43
N TYR A 193 -11.27 14.25 9.78
CA TYR A 193 -11.88 13.11 9.10
C TYR A 193 -13.41 13.15 9.10
N LYS A 194 -14.05 13.51 10.24
CA LYS A 194 -15.52 13.64 10.31
C LYS A 194 -16.09 14.67 9.33
N THR A 195 -15.31 15.67 8.96
CA THR A 195 -15.70 16.75 8.04
C THR A 195 -15.21 16.54 6.61
N LEU A 196 -14.32 15.57 6.41
CA LEU A 196 -13.68 15.21 5.14
C LEU A 196 -13.86 13.69 4.95
N PRO A 197 -15.08 13.21 4.68
CA PRO A 197 -15.32 11.78 4.48
C PRO A 197 -14.53 11.25 3.28
N ASP A 198 -14.30 9.93 3.25
CA ASP A 198 -13.53 9.23 2.21
C ASP A 198 -12.05 9.66 2.12
N THR A 199 -11.49 10.14 3.25
CA THR A 199 -10.08 10.52 3.35
C THR A 199 -9.36 9.86 4.51
N VAL A 200 -8.07 9.57 4.31
CA VAL A 200 -7.13 9.29 5.38
C VAL A 200 -6.50 10.60 5.82
N VAL A 201 -6.62 10.90 7.11
CA VAL A 201 -6.03 12.09 7.75
C VAL A 201 -4.99 11.64 8.76
N HIS A 202 -3.75 12.08 8.62
CA HIS A 202 -2.72 11.93 9.64
C HIS A 202 -2.23 13.30 10.11
N ALA A 203 -2.25 13.52 11.42
CA ALA A 203 -1.76 14.73 12.05
C ALA A 203 -0.52 14.43 12.89
N ILE A 204 0.51 15.26 12.77
CA ILE A 204 1.76 15.18 13.55
C ILE A 204 2.01 16.56 14.16
N SER A 205 2.43 16.62 15.43
CA SER A 205 2.70 17.89 16.11
C SER A 205 3.77 18.70 15.36
N CYS A 206 3.55 20.02 15.25
CA CYS A 206 4.53 20.93 14.63
C CYS A 206 5.89 20.99 15.33
N TYR A 207 5.99 20.47 16.56
CA TYR A 207 7.23 20.41 17.34
C TYR A 207 8.13 19.23 16.96
N LYS A 208 7.68 18.36 16.05
CA LYS A 208 8.49 17.27 15.51
C LYS A 208 9.18 17.72 14.22
N LYS A 209 10.42 17.28 14.01
CA LYS A 209 11.02 17.25 12.67
C LYS A 209 10.33 16.14 11.90
N VAL A 210 9.71 16.49 10.77
CA VAL A 210 8.96 15.58 9.92
C VAL A 210 9.54 15.67 8.52
N GLU A 211 9.88 14.53 7.95
CA GLU A 211 10.14 14.38 6.53
C GLU A 211 8.98 13.62 5.90
N GLU A 212 8.59 14.02 4.70
CA GLU A 212 7.48 13.43 3.96
C GLU A 212 7.88 13.22 2.51
N LYS A 213 7.49 12.08 1.95
CA LYS A 213 7.48 11.82 0.50
C LYS A 213 6.27 10.98 0.13
N ASN A 214 5.77 11.20 -1.07
CA ASN A 214 4.66 10.45 -1.64
C ASN A 214 4.79 10.32 -3.16
N ASN A 215 3.98 9.43 -3.74
CA ASN A 215 3.82 9.27 -5.19
C ASN A 215 2.35 9.47 -5.64
N PHE A 216 1.54 10.18 -4.83
CA PHE A 216 0.16 10.48 -5.20
C PHE A 216 0.12 11.51 -6.34
N GLN A 217 -0.93 11.47 -7.15
CA GLN A 217 -1.23 12.58 -8.05
C GLN A 217 -1.49 13.85 -7.23
N PRO A 218 -1.04 15.03 -7.69
CA PRO A 218 -1.15 16.26 -6.91
C PRO A 218 -2.56 16.55 -6.41
N GLU A 219 -3.60 16.26 -7.19
CA GLU A 219 -5.00 16.48 -6.87
C GLU A 219 -5.57 15.53 -5.80
N CYS A 220 -4.95 14.37 -5.57
CA CYS A 220 -5.42 13.36 -4.62
C CYS A 220 -4.76 13.47 -3.23
N PHE A 221 -3.83 14.42 -3.06
CA PHE A 221 -2.98 14.50 -1.88
C PHE A 221 -2.78 15.94 -1.40
N TYR A 222 -2.76 16.09 -0.08
CA TYR A 222 -2.47 17.32 0.62
C TYR A 222 -1.47 17.05 1.74
N PHE A 223 -0.34 17.76 1.71
CA PHE A 223 0.57 17.86 2.84
C PHE A 223 0.83 19.34 3.16
N GLY A 224 0.64 19.70 4.42
CA GLY A 224 0.76 21.09 4.86
C GLY A 224 1.27 21.21 6.29
N ARG A 225 2.21 22.15 6.50
CA ARG A 225 2.63 22.59 7.84
C ARG A 225 1.75 23.74 8.29
N HIS A 226 1.04 23.54 9.39
CA HIS A 226 0.23 24.55 10.04
C HIS A 226 0.82 24.91 11.41
N LYS A 227 0.30 25.99 12.02
CA LYS A 227 0.78 26.54 13.29
C LYS A 227 0.96 25.49 14.40
N ARG A 228 0.15 24.43 14.41
CA ARG A 228 0.13 23.41 15.47
C ARG A 228 0.44 21.98 15.00
N ALA A 229 0.37 21.72 13.68
CA ALA A 229 0.46 20.37 13.15
C ALA A 229 1.01 20.36 11.72
N TYR A 230 1.71 19.29 11.37
CA TYR A 230 1.76 18.79 10.01
C TYR A 230 0.52 17.97 9.74
N LEU A 231 -0.13 18.18 8.61
CA LEU A 231 -1.29 17.43 8.17
C LEU A 231 -0.96 16.75 6.85
N CYS A 232 -1.24 15.46 6.79
CA CYS A 232 -1.18 14.64 5.59
C CYS A 232 -2.58 14.09 5.35
N ILE A 233 -3.17 14.44 4.20
CA ILE A 233 -4.54 14.09 3.86
C ILE A 233 -4.54 13.56 2.43
N HIS A 234 -5.13 12.40 2.23
CA HIS A 234 -5.35 11.83 0.90
C HIS A 234 -6.66 11.05 0.86
N SER A 235 -7.16 10.76 -0.34
CA SER A 235 -8.30 9.86 -0.50
C SER A 235 -7.97 8.47 0.07
N GLU A 236 -8.96 7.79 0.64
CA GLU A 236 -8.83 6.37 1.06
C GLU A 236 -8.46 5.43 -0.09
#